data_AF-A0A7W6J4Q4-F1
#
_entry.id   AF-A0A7W6J4Q4-F1
#
_cell.length_a   1.000
_cell.length_b   1.000
_cell.length_c   1.000
_cell.angle_alpha   90.00
_cell.angle_beta   90.00
_cell.angle_gamma   90.00
#
_symmetry.space_group_name_H-M   'P 1'
#
loop_
_entity.id
_entity.type
_entity.pdbx_description
1 polymer ?
#
loop_
_entity_poly.entity_id
_entity_poly.type
_entity_poly.pdbx_seq_one_letter_code
_entity_poly.pdbx_strand_id
1 'polypeptide(L)'
;MLEIVSPSLSRNLASYGAVSADLGVSYPEEMQTIEMLIAQASAAIETWCGRRFAEETYRETIRIERSTECVVVSCFPVTEVRSVSLNGRAISISDLEQGDGGALFLTRSGVRTLWEAGRAVIQYKAGFTLPDTSGCTLPQDITRAATLLVKQAYFARRRDPSIRSEESSGVGATSYGLNGLGNGNDLPPEVQGLLARYRDSVGF
;
A
#
# COMPACT_ATOMS: atom_id res chain seq x y z
N MET A 1 3.79 16.19 11.26
CA MET A 1 2.32 15.98 11.37
C MET A 1 1.78 15.72 9.99
N LEU A 2 1.19 14.55 9.77
CA LEU A 2 0.63 14.12 8.49
C LEU A 2 -0.90 14.15 8.58
N GLU A 3 -1.55 14.75 7.58
CA GLU A 3 -3.00 14.83 7.45
C GLU A 3 -3.42 14.35 6.07
N ILE A 4 -4.56 13.65 5.99
CA ILE A 4 -5.16 13.24 4.73
C ILE A 4 -6.19 14.30 4.34
N VAL A 5 -5.96 14.95 3.21
CA VAL A 5 -6.82 16.03 2.69
C VAL A 5 -7.93 15.46 1.80
N SER A 6 -7.59 14.47 0.97
CA SER A 6 -8.54 13.79 0.10
C SER A 6 -8.21 12.30 0.10
N PRO A 7 -9.00 11.46 0.78
CA PRO A 7 -8.79 10.03 0.77
C PRO A 7 -9.18 9.42 -0.59
N SER A 8 -8.66 8.22 -0.86
CA SER A 8 -9.12 7.43 -2.01
C SER A 8 -10.52 6.87 -1.76
N LEU A 9 -11.31 6.74 -2.82
CA LEU A 9 -12.64 6.10 -2.76
C LEU A 9 -12.55 4.58 -2.56
N SER A 10 -11.40 3.97 -2.89
CA SER A 10 -11.14 2.55 -2.74
C SER A 10 -9.74 2.30 -2.21
N ARG A 11 -9.57 1.18 -1.51
CA ARG A 11 -8.28 0.67 -1.03
C ARG A 11 -8.01 -0.75 -1.51
N ASN A 12 -8.79 -1.22 -2.49
CA ASN A 12 -8.70 -2.58 -2.99
C ASN A 12 -7.44 -2.75 -3.84
N LEU A 13 -6.56 -3.65 -3.41
CA LEU A 13 -5.29 -3.95 -4.09
C LEU A 13 -5.44 -4.96 -5.23
N ALA A 14 -6.63 -5.53 -5.41
CA ALA A 14 -6.99 -6.40 -6.52
C ALA A 14 -8.39 -6.06 -7.00
N SER A 15 -8.64 -6.26 -8.30
CA SER A 15 -9.98 -6.10 -8.88
C SER A 15 -10.79 -7.38 -8.75
N TYR A 16 -12.12 -7.24 -8.67
CA TYR A 16 -13.03 -8.38 -8.70
C TYR A 16 -12.79 -9.28 -9.93
N GLY A 17 -12.69 -8.67 -11.12
CA GLY A 17 -12.51 -9.42 -12.37
C GLY A 17 -11.21 -10.23 -12.44
N ALA A 18 -10.11 -9.70 -11.90
CA ALA A 18 -8.84 -10.44 -11.86
C ALA A 18 -8.92 -11.61 -10.87
N VAL A 19 -9.53 -11.41 -9.71
CA VAL A 19 -9.68 -12.46 -8.69
C VAL A 19 -10.66 -13.53 -9.14
N SER A 20 -11.80 -13.16 -9.72
CA SER A 20 -12.79 -14.12 -10.22
C SER A 20 -12.20 -15.00 -11.33
N ALA A 21 -11.38 -14.43 -12.20
CA ALA A 21 -10.64 -15.17 -13.22
C ALA A 21 -9.63 -16.17 -12.61
N ASP A 22 -8.85 -15.78 -11.59
CA ASP A 22 -7.91 -16.71 -10.91
C ASP A 22 -8.63 -17.83 -10.15
N LEU A 23 -9.81 -17.53 -9.58
CA LEU A 23 -10.64 -18.51 -8.88
C LEU A 23 -11.40 -19.45 -9.83
N GLY A 24 -11.53 -19.10 -11.11
CA GLY A 24 -12.38 -19.83 -12.06
C GLY A 24 -13.86 -19.73 -11.72
N VAL A 25 -14.28 -18.64 -11.08
CA VAL A 25 -15.67 -18.39 -10.66
C VAL A 25 -16.28 -17.34 -11.57
N SER A 26 -17.45 -17.63 -12.14
CA SER A 26 -18.17 -16.73 -13.05
C SER A 26 -19.55 -16.31 -12.55
N TYR A 27 -19.91 -16.69 -11.31
CA TYR A 27 -21.26 -16.49 -10.78
C TYR A 27 -21.41 -15.14 -10.06
N PRO A 28 -22.45 -14.35 -10.37
CA PRO A 28 -22.69 -13.07 -9.71
C PRO A 28 -23.02 -13.19 -8.22
N GLU A 29 -23.53 -14.35 -7.76
CA GLU A 29 -23.82 -14.61 -6.33
C GLU A 29 -22.58 -14.61 -5.42
N GLU A 30 -21.39 -14.88 -5.95
CA GLU A 30 -20.14 -14.89 -5.18
C GLU A 30 -19.47 -13.50 -5.15
N MET A 31 -19.96 -12.55 -5.95
CA MET A 31 -19.36 -11.22 -6.13
C MET A 31 -19.19 -10.48 -4.80
N GLN A 32 -20.27 -10.39 -4.01
CA GLN A 32 -20.23 -9.70 -2.72
C GLN A 32 -19.24 -10.33 -1.76
N THR A 33 -19.09 -11.66 -1.78
CA THR A 33 -18.10 -12.30 -0.93
C THR A 33 -16.68 -12.00 -1.42
N ILE A 34 -16.43 -12.12 -2.72
CA ILE A 34 -15.10 -11.87 -3.28
C ILE A 34 -14.68 -10.42 -3.00
N GLU A 35 -15.55 -9.45 -3.16
CA GLU A 35 -15.29 -8.04 -2.81
C GLU A 35 -14.97 -7.85 -1.33
N MET A 36 -15.71 -8.51 -0.44
CA MET A 36 -15.43 -8.48 1.00
C MET A 36 -14.04 -9.08 1.31
N LEU A 37 -13.69 -10.22 0.69
CA LEU A 37 -12.38 -10.85 0.86
C LEU A 37 -11.25 -9.98 0.31
N ILE A 38 -11.46 -9.30 -0.82
CA ILE A 38 -10.51 -8.35 -1.38
C ILE A 38 -10.24 -7.21 -0.40
N ALA A 39 -11.30 -6.65 0.21
CA ALA A 39 -11.16 -5.59 1.20
C ALA A 39 -10.38 -6.05 2.44
N GLN A 40 -10.65 -7.26 2.93
CA GLN A 40 -9.93 -7.86 4.06
C GLN A 40 -8.45 -8.12 3.74
N ALA A 41 -8.18 -8.74 2.58
CA ALA A 41 -6.81 -9.00 2.13
C ALA A 41 -6.02 -7.69 1.95
N SER A 42 -6.64 -6.68 1.37
CA SER A 42 -6.02 -5.36 1.17
C SER A 42 -5.67 -4.71 2.52
N ALA A 43 -6.59 -4.72 3.48
CA ALA A 43 -6.33 -4.20 4.82
C ALA A 43 -5.23 -4.97 5.58
N ALA A 44 -5.17 -6.30 5.42
CA ALA A 44 -4.12 -7.12 6.01
C ALA A 44 -2.74 -6.79 5.43
N ILE A 45 -2.66 -6.57 4.11
CA ILE A 45 -1.43 -6.18 3.42
C ILE A 45 -0.98 -4.78 3.87
N GLU A 46 -1.88 -3.79 3.90
CA GLU A 46 -1.53 -2.45 4.37
C GLU A 46 -1.04 -2.47 5.82
N THR A 47 -1.69 -3.26 6.69
CA THR A 47 -1.28 -3.44 8.09
C THR A 47 0.12 -4.04 8.20
N TRP A 48 0.40 -5.11 7.44
CA TRP A 48 1.68 -5.79 7.49
C TRP A 48 2.82 -4.94 6.91
N CYS A 49 2.56 -4.22 5.81
CA CYS A 49 3.53 -3.32 5.20
C CYS A 49 3.73 -2.04 6.03
N GLY A 50 2.80 -1.71 6.93
CA GLY A 50 2.84 -0.49 7.75
C GLY A 50 2.52 0.78 6.98
N ARG A 51 1.88 0.67 5.80
CA ARG A 51 1.65 1.79 4.89
C ARG A 51 0.38 1.65 4.08
N ARG A 52 -0.04 2.75 3.47
CA ARG A 52 -1.13 2.78 2.48
C ARG A 52 -0.57 2.71 1.06
N PHE A 53 -1.29 2.04 0.19
CA PHE A 53 -0.92 1.92 -1.22
C PHE A 53 -1.79 2.75 -2.15
N ALA A 54 -3.04 3.04 -1.79
CA ALA A 54 -3.90 3.88 -2.61
C ALA A 54 -3.34 5.31 -2.74
N GLU A 55 -3.45 5.89 -3.93
CA GLU A 55 -3.13 7.31 -4.13
C GLU A 55 -4.11 8.20 -3.35
N GLU A 56 -3.59 9.01 -2.44
CA GLU A 56 -4.36 9.99 -1.67
C GLU A 56 -3.68 11.36 -1.73
N THR A 57 -4.43 12.43 -1.41
CA THR A 57 -3.84 13.75 -1.21
C THR A 57 -3.53 13.97 0.26
N TYR A 58 -2.28 14.29 0.55
CA TYR A 58 -1.77 14.53 1.89
C TYR A 58 -1.38 15.99 2.10
N ARG A 59 -1.47 16.44 3.35
CA ARG A 59 -0.81 17.64 3.86
C ARG A 59 0.13 17.20 4.97
N GLU A 60 1.42 17.47 4.79
CA GLU A 60 2.43 17.16 5.78
C GLU A 60 3.12 18.43 6.28
N THR A 61 3.14 18.58 7.60
CA THR A 61 3.95 19.59 8.29
C THR A 61 5.20 18.93 8.84
N ILE A 62 6.36 19.34 8.34
CA ILE A 62 7.68 18.82 8.72
C ILE A 62 8.45 19.92 9.44
N ARG A 63 9.03 19.59 10.59
CA ARG A 63 9.93 20.48 11.31
C ARG A 63 11.36 20.17 10.91
N ILE A 64 11.99 21.14 10.28
CA ILE A 64 13.40 21.09 9.88
C ILE A 64 14.21 21.73 11.01
N GLU A 65 14.90 20.90 11.80
CA GLU A 65 15.68 21.35 12.96
C GLU A 65 16.97 22.08 12.56
N ARG A 66 17.60 21.62 11.47
CA ARG A 66 18.81 22.20 10.90
C ARG A 66 18.71 22.19 9.39
N SER A 67 19.43 23.10 8.72
CA SER A 67 19.44 23.12 7.26
C SER A 67 19.84 21.76 6.70
N THR A 68 19.13 21.33 5.65
CA THR A 68 19.22 19.97 5.09
C THR A 68 19.15 20.02 3.58
N GLU A 69 19.73 19.05 2.90
CA GLU A 69 19.73 18.97 1.43
C GLU A 69 18.36 18.63 0.86
N CYS A 70 17.57 17.83 1.60
CA CYS A 70 16.23 17.47 1.22
C CYS A 70 15.30 17.38 2.42
N VAL A 71 14.01 17.49 2.11
CA VAL A 71 12.91 17.15 3.02
C VAL A 71 12.25 15.90 2.46
N VAL A 72 12.07 14.87 3.29
CA VAL A 72 11.45 13.60 2.90
C VAL A 72 10.01 13.59 3.40
N VAL A 73 9.05 13.43 2.50
CA VAL A 73 7.65 13.24 2.87
C VAL A 73 7.38 11.79 3.27
N SER A 74 6.42 11.60 4.17
CA SER A 74 6.14 10.28 4.77
C SER A 74 5.47 9.31 3.81
N CYS A 75 4.76 9.80 2.79
CA CYS A 75 4.01 8.96 1.85
C CYS A 75 4.64 8.99 0.45
N PHE A 76 4.80 7.82 -0.14
CA PHE A 76 5.40 7.64 -1.46
C PHE A 76 4.71 6.49 -2.22
N PRO A 77 4.94 6.31 -3.53
CA PRO A 77 5.61 7.24 -4.44
C PRO A 77 4.84 8.56 -4.55
N VAL A 78 5.55 9.69 -4.63
CA VAL A 78 4.93 11.01 -4.84
C VAL A 78 4.63 11.15 -6.33
N THR A 79 3.36 11.44 -6.67
CA THR A 79 2.92 11.60 -8.06
C THR A 79 2.74 13.06 -8.44
N GLU A 80 2.41 13.91 -7.48
CA GLU A 80 2.20 15.34 -7.71
C GLU A 80 2.52 16.14 -6.44
N VAL A 81 3.39 17.13 -6.50
CA VAL A 81 3.50 18.15 -5.44
C VAL A 81 2.56 19.29 -5.83
N ARG A 82 1.68 19.72 -4.92
CA ARG A 82 0.64 20.73 -5.18
C ARG A 82 0.92 22.09 -4.56
N SER A 83 1.52 22.12 -3.38
CA SER A 83 2.02 23.36 -2.80
C SER A 83 3.08 23.07 -1.75
N VAL A 84 4.03 24.00 -1.62
CA VAL A 84 5.01 23.98 -0.54
C VAL A 84 5.14 25.38 0.04
N SER A 85 5.24 25.46 1.36
CA SER A 85 5.62 26.67 2.06
C SER A 85 6.66 26.38 3.12
N LEU A 86 7.59 27.31 3.31
CA LEU A 86 8.60 27.28 4.36
C LEU A 86 8.46 28.54 5.19
N ASN A 87 8.24 28.39 6.50
CA ASN A 87 8.03 29.51 7.43
C ASN A 87 6.94 30.50 6.96
N GLY A 88 5.90 29.97 6.30
CA GLY A 88 4.79 30.76 5.75
C GLY A 88 5.05 31.39 4.37
N ARG A 89 6.28 31.31 3.84
CA ARG A 89 6.62 31.76 2.49
C ARG A 89 6.37 30.63 1.49
N ALA A 90 5.60 30.91 0.45
CA ALA A 90 5.38 29.96 -0.64
C ALA A 90 6.70 29.69 -1.41
N ILE A 91 6.94 28.42 -1.71
CA ILE A 91 8.01 27.95 -2.59
C ILE A 91 7.38 27.54 -3.92
N SER A 92 7.96 28.00 -5.03
CA SER A 92 7.50 27.59 -6.36
C SER A 92 7.77 26.11 -6.59
N ILE A 93 6.84 25.41 -7.22
CA ILE A 93 7.02 23.98 -7.53
C ILE A 93 8.08 23.77 -8.62
N SER A 94 8.29 24.78 -9.47
CA SER A 94 9.42 24.79 -10.42
C SER A 94 10.78 24.80 -9.75
N ASP A 95 10.85 25.24 -8.48
CA ASP A 95 12.06 25.25 -7.67
C ASP A 95 12.22 23.93 -6.90
N LEU A 96 11.43 22.90 -7.21
CA LEU A 96 11.49 21.60 -6.55
C LEU A 96 11.90 20.52 -7.53
N GLU A 97 12.85 19.70 -7.10
CA GLU A 97 13.24 18.46 -7.77
C GLU A 97 12.80 17.28 -6.89
N GLN A 98 12.03 16.35 -7.45
CA GLN A 98 11.59 15.14 -6.75
C GLN A 98 12.65 14.06 -6.91
N GLY A 99 13.10 13.50 -5.79
CA GLY A 99 13.94 12.31 -5.76
C GLY A 99 13.15 11.07 -5.32
N ASP A 100 13.87 9.97 -5.17
CA ASP A 100 13.29 8.70 -4.73
C ASP A 100 12.80 8.76 -3.28
N GLY A 101 11.88 7.85 -2.92
CA GLY A 101 11.41 7.68 -1.54
C GLY A 101 10.70 8.89 -0.93
N GLY A 102 10.20 9.82 -1.75
CA GLY A 102 9.54 11.04 -1.28
C GLY A 102 10.50 12.18 -0.93
N ALA A 103 11.77 12.10 -1.33
CA ALA A 103 12.71 13.20 -1.14
C ALA A 103 12.36 14.39 -2.05
N LEU A 104 12.31 15.58 -1.48
CA LEU A 104 12.14 16.85 -2.19
C LEU A 104 13.40 17.71 -2.00
N PHE A 105 14.04 18.04 -3.12
CA PHE A 105 15.20 18.93 -3.17
C PHE A 105 14.77 20.32 -3.62
N LEU A 106 15.32 21.35 -2.98
CA LEU A 106 15.11 22.73 -3.39
C LEU A 106 16.15 23.09 -4.46
N THR A 107 15.73 23.73 -5.53
CA THR A 107 16.60 24.22 -6.60
C THR A 107 16.43 25.72 -6.80
N ARG A 108 17.53 26.41 -7.10
CA ARG A 108 17.57 27.85 -7.42
C ARG A 108 18.43 27.99 -8.66
N SER A 109 17.87 28.53 -9.74
CA SER A 109 18.58 28.72 -11.01
C SER A 109 19.26 27.43 -11.53
N GLY A 110 18.61 26.28 -11.32
CA GLY A 110 19.11 24.98 -11.77
C GLY A 110 20.15 24.31 -10.87
N VAL A 111 20.45 24.86 -9.70
CA VAL A 111 21.39 24.28 -8.73
C VAL A 111 20.66 23.91 -7.43
N ARG A 112 20.98 22.74 -6.86
CA ARG A 112 20.44 22.31 -5.57
C ARG A 112 20.90 23.24 -4.45
N THR A 113 19.97 23.63 -3.60
CA THR A 113 20.18 24.49 -2.44
C THR A 113 19.61 23.82 -1.20
N LEU A 114 20.14 24.19 -0.04
CA LEU A 114 19.65 23.66 1.23
C LEU A 114 18.27 24.21 1.55
N TRP A 115 17.44 23.35 2.13
CA TRP A 115 16.28 23.77 2.90
C TRP A 115 16.74 24.45 4.18
N GLU A 116 16.21 25.63 4.46
CA GLU A 116 16.49 26.33 5.73
C GLU A 116 15.76 25.66 6.89
N ALA A 117 16.31 25.81 8.10
CA ALA A 117 15.62 25.40 9.32
C ALA A 117 14.27 26.11 9.46
N GLY A 118 13.23 25.38 9.84
CA GLY A 118 11.89 25.95 9.85
C GLY A 118 10.75 24.95 9.85
N ARG A 119 9.56 25.48 9.62
CA ARG A 119 8.34 24.69 9.43
C ARG A 119 8.04 24.63 7.93
N ALA A 120 8.20 23.45 7.35
CA ALA A 120 7.74 23.16 5.99
C ALA A 120 6.31 22.62 6.04
N VAL A 121 5.43 23.16 5.20
CA VAL A 121 4.08 22.62 4.99
C VAL A 121 3.95 22.28 3.51
N ILE A 122 3.73 21.00 3.23
CA ILE A 122 3.77 20.41 1.89
C ILE A 122 2.41 19.75 1.65
N GLN A 123 1.77 20.08 0.55
CA GLN A 123 0.59 19.37 0.07
C GLN A 123 0.95 18.63 -1.21
N TYR A 124 0.69 17.33 -1.24
CA TYR A 124 1.12 16.45 -2.33
C TYR A 124 0.16 15.27 -2.50
N LYS A 125 0.21 14.62 -3.65
CA LYS A 125 -0.39 13.32 -3.89
C LYS A 125 0.68 12.25 -3.86
N ALA A 126 0.37 11.15 -3.19
CA ALA A 126 1.25 10.00 -3.14
C ALA A 126 0.47 8.69 -3.04
N GLY A 127 1.08 7.63 -3.56
CA GLY A 127 0.53 6.28 -3.63
C GLY A 127 0.46 5.77 -5.06
N PHE A 128 -0.21 4.64 -5.23
CA PHE A 128 -0.39 3.97 -6.51
C PHE A 128 -1.83 4.11 -6.99
N THR A 129 -1.99 4.18 -8.31
CA THR A 129 -3.31 4.04 -8.93
C THR A 129 -3.73 2.57 -8.89
N LEU A 130 -4.92 2.32 -8.35
CA LEU A 130 -5.41 0.97 -8.07
C LEU A 130 -5.93 0.26 -9.35
N PRO A 131 -6.06 -1.08 -9.33
CA PRO A 131 -6.41 -1.88 -10.52
C PRO A 131 -7.75 -1.53 -11.20
N ASP A 132 -8.72 -0.99 -10.46
CA ASP A 132 -10.03 -0.61 -11.01
C ASP A 132 -10.02 0.80 -11.66
N THR A 133 -8.86 1.45 -11.70
CA THR A 133 -8.68 2.79 -12.30
C THR A 133 -7.80 2.70 -13.55
N SER A 134 -8.13 3.48 -14.59
CA SER A 134 -7.30 3.55 -15.79
C SER A 134 -5.89 4.05 -15.47
N GLY A 135 -4.87 3.37 -16.00
CA GLY A 135 -3.47 3.73 -15.74
C GLY A 135 -2.94 3.22 -14.39
N CYS A 136 -3.37 2.02 -13.98
CA CYS A 136 -2.87 1.32 -12.79
C CYS A 136 -1.33 1.26 -12.76
N THR A 137 -0.75 1.82 -11.69
CA THR A 137 0.69 1.81 -11.40
C THR A 137 1.03 0.88 -10.25
N LEU A 138 0.03 0.23 -9.64
CA LEU A 138 0.23 -0.72 -8.55
C LEU A 138 1.14 -1.87 -9.02
N PRO A 139 2.25 -2.15 -8.31
CA PRO A 139 3.12 -3.25 -8.65
C PRO A 139 2.40 -4.60 -8.63
N GLN A 140 2.68 -5.43 -9.63
CA GLN A 140 2.03 -6.73 -9.82
C GLN A 140 2.22 -7.67 -8.62
N ASP A 141 3.34 -7.57 -7.91
CA ASP A 141 3.61 -8.36 -6.71
C ASP A 141 2.59 -8.10 -5.60
N ILE A 142 2.13 -6.84 -5.45
CA ILE A 142 1.11 -6.47 -4.45
C ILE A 142 -0.25 -7.00 -4.87
N THR A 143 -0.60 -6.85 -6.15
CA THR A 143 -1.84 -7.42 -6.70
C THR A 143 -1.86 -8.93 -6.52
N ARG A 144 -0.75 -9.62 -6.83
CA ARG A 144 -0.61 -11.07 -6.66
C ARG A 144 -0.74 -11.48 -5.20
N ALA A 145 -0.10 -10.76 -4.28
CA ALA A 145 -0.22 -10.99 -2.84
C ALA A 145 -1.68 -10.90 -2.39
N ALA A 146 -2.41 -9.87 -2.82
CA ALA A 146 -3.83 -9.71 -2.52
C ALA A 146 -4.66 -10.87 -3.09
N THR A 147 -4.45 -11.25 -4.35
CA THR A 147 -5.14 -12.39 -4.98
C THR A 147 -4.88 -13.70 -4.25
N LEU A 148 -3.64 -13.97 -3.83
CA LEU A 148 -3.29 -15.19 -3.07
C LEU A 148 -4.02 -15.26 -1.74
N LEU A 149 -4.08 -14.15 -0.99
CA LEU A 149 -4.81 -14.08 0.27
C LEU A 149 -6.32 -14.30 0.07
N VAL A 150 -6.91 -13.67 -0.95
CA VAL A 150 -8.32 -13.88 -1.28
C VAL A 150 -8.59 -15.33 -1.64
N LYS A 151 -7.71 -15.95 -2.44
CA LYS A 151 -7.82 -17.35 -2.83
C LYS A 151 -7.79 -18.29 -1.63
N GLN A 152 -6.82 -18.08 -0.73
CA GLN A 152 -6.71 -18.86 0.49
C GLN A 152 -7.97 -18.72 1.35
N ALA A 153 -8.45 -17.50 1.56
CA ALA A 153 -9.63 -17.23 2.35
C ALA A 153 -10.91 -17.80 1.72
N TYR A 154 -11.04 -17.69 0.40
CA TYR A 154 -12.19 -18.21 -0.34
C TYR A 154 -12.31 -19.73 -0.20
N PHE A 155 -11.23 -20.48 -0.39
CA PHE A 155 -11.25 -21.93 -0.20
C PHE A 155 -11.38 -22.36 1.26
N ALA A 156 -10.85 -21.57 2.21
CA ALA A 156 -11.01 -21.84 3.63
C ALA A 156 -12.48 -21.78 4.10
N ARG A 157 -13.34 -20.98 3.44
CA ARG A 157 -14.77 -20.90 3.78
C ARG A 157 -15.54 -22.21 3.60
N ARG A 158 -15.14 -23.02 2.62
CA ARG A 158 -15.81 -24.31 2.33
C ARG A 158 -15.29 -25.46 3.19
N ARG A 159 -14.25 -25.20 3.98
CA ARG A 159 -13.58 -26.19 4.82
C ARG A 159 -14.05 -26.06 6.25
N ASP A 160 -14.09 -27.18 6.98
CA ASP A 160 -14.27 -27.16 8.41
C ASP A 160 -12.97 -26.65 9.09
N PRO A 161 -13.02 -25.50 9.80
CA PRO A 161 -11.85 -24.93 10.44
C PRO A 161 -11.31 -25.76 11.61
N SER A 162 -12.08 -26.73 12.12
CA SER A 162 -11.65 -27.61 13.21
C SER A 162 -10.75 -28.76 12.75
N ILE A 163 -10.72 -29.06 11.45
CA ILE A 163 -9.93 -30.17 10.90
C ILE A 163 -8.50 -29.68 10.67
N ARG A 164 -7.52 -30.32 11.32
CA ARG A 164 -6.09 -29.95 11.22
C ARG A 164 -5.28 -30.85 10.29
N SER A 165 -5.63 -32.13 10.28
CA SER A 165 -5.00 -33.15 9.43
C SER A 165 -6.08 -34.11 8.97
N GLU A 166 -6.08 -34.40 7.68
CA GLU A 166 -6.89 -35.47 7.11
C GLU A 166 -5.93 -36.52 6.58
N GLU A 167 -6.06 -37.74 7.11
CA GLU A 167 -5.27 -38.88 6.71
C GLU A 167 -6.21 -39.90 6.06
N SER A 168 -6.05 -40.09 4.76
CA SER A 168 -6.76 -41.13 4.02
C SER A 168 -5.80 -42.30 3.84
N SER A 169 -6.00 -43.35 4.62
CA SER A 169 -5.14 -44.53 4.64
C SER A 169 -5.01 -45.12 3.23
N GLY A 170 -3.78 -45.17 2.71
CA GLY A 170 -3.45 -45.69 1.37
C GLY A 170 -3.51 -44.69 0.21
N VAL A 171 -3.90 -43.42 0.44
CA VAL A 171 -4.03 -42.40 -0.62
C VAL A 171 -3.12 -41.19 -0.37
N GLY A 172 -3.02 -40.74 0.88
CA GLY A 172 -2.14 -39.63 1.25
C GLY A 172 -2.54 -38.92 2.54
N ALA A 173 -1.65 -38.07 3.04
CA ALA A 173 -1.88 -37.22 4.20
C ALA A 173 -1.83 -35.75 3.78
N THR A 174 -2.83 -34.97 4.19
CA THR A 174 -2.87 -33.52 3.96
C THR A 174 -2.87 -32.80 5.31
N SER A 175 -1.87 -31.94 5.53
CA SER A 175 -1.76 -31.07 6.71
C SER A 175 -2.02 -29.62 6.33
N TYR A 176 -2.77 -28.90 7.17
CA TYR A 176 -3.17 -27.52 6.90
C TYR A 176 -2.58 -26.58 7.98
N GLY A 177 -1.98 -25.48 7.54
CA GLY A 177 -1.45 -24.44 8.43
C GLY A 177 -2.58 -23.58 9.04
N LEU A 178 -2.38 -23.12 10.28
CA LEU A 178 -3.33 -22.29 11.04
C LEU A 178 -3.30 -20.80 10.65
N ASN A 179 -2.61 -20.43 9.58
CA ASN A 179 -2.43 -19.03 9.18
C ASN A 179 -3.68 -18.53 8.44
N GLY A 180 -4.74 -18.25 9.20
CA GLY A 180 -5.90 -17.48 8.71
C GLY A 180 -5.62 -15.98 8.73
N LEU A 181 -6.47 -15.20 8.04
CA LEU A 181 -6.46 -13.72 7.99
C LEU A 181 -6.76 -13.03 9.35
N GLY A 182 -6.53 -13.71 10.48
CA GLY A 182 -7.12 -13.39 11.78
C GLY A 182 -6.30 -12.47 12.70
N ASN A 183 -4.99 -12.32 12.50
CA ASN A 183 -4.17 -11.44 13.33
C ASN A 183 -3.09 -10.83 12.45
N GLY A 184 -3.21 -9.54 12.12
CA GLY A 184 -2.49 -8.80 11.06
C GLY A 184 -0.95 -8.78 11.07
N ASN A 185 -0.28 -9.66 11.83
CA ASN A 185 1.17 -9.85 11.80
C ASN A 185 1.63 -11.08 10.99
N ASP A 186 0.80 -12.11 10.80
CA ASP A 186 1.24 -13.37 10.19
C ASP A 186 0.58 -13.62 8.82
N LEU A 187 1.07 -12.93 7.79
CA LEU A 187 0.76 -13.29 6.40
C LEU A 187 1.44 -14.63 6.03
N PRO A 188 0.93 -15.40 5.06
CA PRO A 188 1.60 -16.60 4.57
C PRO A 188 3.03 -16.28 4.06
N PRO A 189 4.02 -17.18 4.23
CA PRO A 189 5.41 -16.90 3.84
C PRO A 189 5.61 -16.50 2.37
N GLU A 190 4.82 -17.08 1.46
CA GLU A 190 4.84 -16.70 0.04
C GLU A 190 4.40 -15.24 -0.17
N VAL A 191 3.35 -14.82 0.53
CA VAL A 191 2.82 -13.45 0.49
C VAL A 191 3.84 -12.49 1.12
N GLN A 192 4.48 -12.88 2.22
CA GLN A 192 5.56 -12.10 2.84
C GLN A 192 6.75 -11.91 1.89
N GLY A 193 7.14 -12.95 1.14
CA GLY A 193 8.24 -12.88 0.17
C GLY A 193 7.99 -11.85 -0.93
N LEU A 194 6.74 -11.75 -1.42
CA LEU A 194 6.33 -10.74 -2.41
C LEU A 194 6.31 -9.32 -1.81
N LEU A 195 5.92 -9.20 -0.54
CA LEU A 195 5.70 -7.90 0.11
C LEU A 195 6.93 -7.35 0.83
N ALA A 196 7.96 -8.16 1.08
CA ALA A 196 9.13 -7.79 1.88
C ALA A 196 9.79 -6.47 1.47
N ARG A 197 9.83 -6.18 0.16
CA ARG A 197 10.42 -4.94 -0.37
C ARG A 197 9.56 -3.68 -0.19
N TYR A 198 8.27 -3.85 0.13
CA TYR A 198 7.29 -2.76 0.27
C TYR A 198 6.98 -2.41 1.71
N ARG A 199 7.58 -3.13 2.65
CA ARG A 199 7.43 -2.86 4.06
C ARG A 199 8.20 -1.59 4.41
N ASP A 200 7.56 -0.65 5.08
CA ASP A 200 8.25 0.53 5.57
C ASP A 200 9.25 0.08 6.65
N SER A 201 10.54 0.28 6.39
CA SER A 201 11.64 -0.07 7.30
C SER A 201 11.72 0.87 8.51
N VAL A 202 10.88 1.90 8.55
CA VAL A 202 10.80 2.89 9.63
C VAL A 202 9.59 2.56 10.49
N GLY A 203 9.71 1.47 11.25
CA GLY A 203 8.86 1.29 12.42
C GLY A 203 9.22 2.36 13.44
N PHE A 204 8.23 3.17 13.83
CA PHE A 204 8.33 4.06 15.00
C PHE A 204 8.56 3.25 16.28
#